data_AF-A0A2J4XVW1-F1
#
_entry.id   AF-A0A2J4XVW1-F1
#
_cell.length_a   1.000
_cell.length_b   1.000
_cell.length_c   1.000
_cell.angle_alpha   90.00
_cell.angle_beta   90.00
_cell.angle_gamma   90.00
#
_symmetry.space_group_name_H-M   'P 1'
#
loop_
_entity.id
_entity.type
_entity.pdbx_description
1 polymer ?
#
loop_
_entity_poly.entity_id
_entity_poly.type
_entity_poly.pdbx_seq_one_letter_code
_entity_poly.pdbx_strand_id
1 'polypeptide(L)'
;ISEFQNIEGIPVLASSPDWLSTIDKKTQFIVAVESNQSEVRNKWLRIFMMRGYRYVSVIPTLRGMPLDSTDMSFIFSHEVMIFRVQQNLAKWSSRILKRLFDIVGSLSIILMLSPALIYISRKVKQDGGPTIYGHERIGKGGKPFKCLKFRSMVINSKEVLEELLASNEDARKEWEATFKLKNDPRITKIGNFLRRTSLDELPQLFNVLKG
;
A
#
# COMPACT_ATOMS: atom_id res chain seq x y z
N ILE A 1 5.99 30.11 -38.96
CA ILE A 1 5.91 30.29 -37.49
C ILE A 1 4.94 29.23 -37.00
N SER A 2 5.45 28.03 -36.69
CA SER A 2 4.63 26.91 -36.21
C SER A 2 4.65 26.93 -34.69
N GLU A 3 3.49 27.06 -34.05
CA GLU A 3 3.33 27.00 -32.60
C GLU A 3 3.96 25.72 -32.05
N PHE A 4 5.02 25.85 -31.27
CA PHE A 4 5.54 24.76 -30.47
C PHE A 4 4.52 24.51 -29.35
N GLN A 5 3.83 23.39 -29.41
CA GLN A 5 2.97 22.96 -28.32
C GLN A 5 3.86 22.72 -27.10
N ASN A 6 3.51 23.27 -25.94
CA ASN A 6 4.25 23.05 -24.70
C ASN A 6 3.41 22.16 -23.79
N ILE A 7 4.04 21.16 -23.18
CA ILE A 7 3.43 20.35 -22.11
C ILE A 7 4.24 20.62 -20.86
N GLU A 8 3.60 21.19 -19.83
CA GLU A 8 4.25 21.50 -18.54
C GLU A 8 5.55 22.33 -18.66
N GLY A 9 5.60 23.26 -19.63
CA GLY A 9 6.76 24.10 -19.89
C GLY A 9 7.88 23.41 -20.69
N ILE A 10 7.68 22.17 -21.12
CA ILE A 10 8.60 21.44 -21.99
C ILE A 10 8.15 21.60 -23.45
N PRO A 11 9.06 21.99 -24.37
CA PRO A 11 8.74 22.13 -25.77
C PRO A 11 8.48 20.78 -26.43
N VAL A 12 7.33 20.64 -27.06
CA VAL A 12 6.99 19.48 -27.89
C VAL A 12 7.41 19.75 -29.31
N LEU A 13 8.34 18.92 -29.78
CA LEU A 13 8.81 18.95 -31.16
C LEU A 13 7.95 18.03 -32.03
N ALA A 14 7.77 18.40 -33.29
CA ALA A 14 7.14 17.52 -34.27
C ALA A 14 7.93 16.22 -34.40
N SER A 15 7.23 15.11 -34.68
CA SER A 15 7.81 13.77 -34.87
C SER A 15 8.53 13.63 -36.23
N SER A 16 9.46 14.54 -36.49
CA SER A 16 10.32 14.61 -37.68
C SER A 16 11.78 14.54 -37.24
N PRO A 17 12.69 13.96 -38.03
CA PRO A 17 14.10 13.87 -37.65
C PRO A 17 14.88 15.17 -37.92
N ASP A 18 14.24 16.20 -38.47
CA ASP A 18 14.93 17.38 -39.01
C ASP A 18 15.62 18.19 -37.91
N TRP A 19 14.99 18.32 -36.74
CA TRP A 19 15.57 18.99 -35.59
C TRP A 19 16.83 18.30 -35.03
N LEU A 20 17.10 17.04 -35.38
CA LEU A 20 18.29 16.36 -34.88
C LEU A 20 19.58 17.00 -35.41
N SER A 21 19.58 17.58 -36.61
CA SER A 21 20.81 18.17 -37.17
C SER A 21 21.37 19.32 -36.33
N THR A 22 20.52 19.97 -35.51
CA THR A 22 20.90 21.08 -34.64
C THR A 22 21.30 20.63 -33.23
N ILE A 23 21.21 19.33 -32.92
CA ILE A 23 21.47 18.78 -31.59
C ILE A 23 22.82 18.07 -31.54
N ASP A 24 23.59 18.37 -30.49
CA ASP A 24 24.92 17.81 -30.25
C ASP A 24 24.90 16.28 -30.13
N LYS A 25 25.95 15.63 -30.63
CA LYS A 25 26.08 14.16 -30.63
C LYS A 25 26.27 13.56 -29.24
N LYS A 26 26.63 14.39 -28.26
CA LYS A 26 26.74 13.99 -26.85
C LYS A 26 25.40 14.02 -26.11
N THR A 27 24.34 14.57 -26.71
CA THR A 27 23.01 14.61 -26.08
C THR A 27 22.49 13.20 -25.83
N GLN A 28 21.97 12.98 -24.61
CA GLN A 28 21.32 11.74 -24.23
C GLN A 28 19.86 11.75 -24.68
N PHE A 29 19.45 10.68 -25.37
CA PHE A 29 18.06 10.46 -25.77
C PHE A 29 17.46 9.33 -24.95
N ILE A 30 16.22 9.53 -24.50
CA ILE A 30 15.42 8.50 -23.83
C ILE A 30 14.18 8.25 -24.68
N VAL A 31 14.02 7.02 -25.17
CA VAL A 31 12.85 6.60 -25.93
C VAL A 31 11.91 5.84 -25.01
N ALA A 32 10.83 6.50 -24.62
CA ALA A 32 9.76 5.95 -23.79
C ALA A 32 8.45 6.00 -24.59
N VAL A 33 7.98 4.85 -25.05
CA VAL A 33 6.71 4.72 -25.77
C VAL A 33 5.92 3.54 -25.20
N GLU A 34 4.61 3.56 -25.42
CA GLU A 34 3.71 2.49 -24.98
C GLU A 34 4.00 1.15 -25.71
N SER A 35 3.51 0.05 -25.14
CA SER A 35 3.84 -1.31 -25.60
C SER A 35 3.37 -1.58 -27.03
N ASN A 36 2.27 -0.94 -27.43
CA ASN A 36 1.68 -0.99 -28.77
C ASN A 36 2.41 -0.11 -29.80
N GLN A 37 3.37 0.72 -29.39
CA GLN A 37 4.12 1.64 -30.25
C GLN A 37 5.54 1.16 -30.55
N SER A 38 5.75 -0.16 -30.59
CA SER A 38 7.06 -0.78 -30.88
C SER A 38 7.69 -0.30 -32.19
N GLU A 39 6.88 -0.08 -33.23
CA GLU A 39 7.35 0.41 -34.53
C GLU A 39 7.92 1.83 -34.43
N VAL A 40 7.27 2.71 -33.67
CA VAL A 40 7.73 4.09 -33.45
C VAL A 40 9.05 4.08 -32.69
N ARG A 41 9.16 3.26 -31.64
CA ARG A 41 10.41 3.05 -30.89
C ARG A 41 11.55 2.64 -31.81
N ASN A 42 11.35 1.58 -32.58
CA ASN A 42 12.38 1.00 -33.44
C ASN A 42 12.81 1.99 -34.54
N LYS A 43 11.85 2.74 -35.12
CA LYS A 43 12.12 3.81 -36.09
C LYS A 43 13.04 4.87 -35.50
N TRP A 44 12.75 5.38 -34.30
CA TRP A 44 13.56 6.41 -33.66
C TRP A 44 14.94 5.89 -33.26
N LEU A 45 15.03 4.68 -32.72
CA LEU A 45 16.32 4.05 -32.43
C LEU A 45 17.20 3.96 -33.67
N ARG A 46 16.64 3.50 -34.79
CA ARG A 46 17.35 3.44 -36.07
C ARG A 46 17.83 4.83 -36.53
N ILE A 47 16.99 5.85 -36.41
CA ILE A 47 17.35 7.24 -36.78
C ILE A 47 18.52 7.75 -35.92
N PHE A 48 18.46 7.56 -34.60
CA PHE A 48 19.52 8.00 -33.70
C PHE A 48 20.84 7.27 -33.99
N MET A 49 20.79 5.96 -34.22
CA MET A 49 21.97 5.16 -34.55
C MET A 49 22.59 5.58 -35.89
N MET A 50 21.80 5.70 -36.96
CA MET A 50 22.29 6.10 -38.29
C MET A 50 22.88 7.52 -38.29
N ARG A 51 22.40 8.40 -37.42
CA ARG A 51 22.93 9.76 -37.25
C ARG A 51 24.08 9.85 -36.24
N GLY A 52 24.58 8.74 -35.69
CA GLY A 52 25.78 8.69 -34.86
C GLY A 52 25.61 9.20 -33.42
N TYR A 53 24.39 9.17 -32.86
CA TYR A 53 24.18 9.48 -31.44
C TYR A 53 24.60 8.29 -30.58
N ARG A 54 25.48 8.54 -29.60
CA ARG A 54 26.09 7.49 -28.77
C ARG A 54 25.27 7.11 -27.54
N TYR A 55 24.45 8.03 -27.02
CA TYR A 55 23.73 7.85 -25.77
C TYR A 55 22.23 7.78 -26.01
N VAL A 56 21.73 6.60 -26.35
CA VAL A 56 20.30 6.35 -26.60
C VAL A 56 19.82 5.26 -25.66
N SER A 57 18.87 5.59 -24.79
CA SER A 57 18.27 4.67 -23.81
C SER A 57 16.82 4.39 -24.16
N VAL A 58 16.33 3.19 -23.85
CA VAL A 58 14.94 2.78 -24.06
C VAL A 58 14.32 2.42 -22.72
N ILE A 59 13.14 2.95 -22.45
CA ILE A 59 12.34 2.53 -21.29
C ILE A 59 11.39 1.42 -21.72
N PRO A 60 11.52 0.19 -21.20
CA PRO A 60 10.57 -0.88 -21.48
C PRO A 60 9.25 -0.64 -20.73
N THR A 61 8.14 -1.03 -21.33
CA THR A 61 6.83 -0.96 -20.68
C THR A 61 6.64 -2.16 -19.76
N LEU A 62 6.55 -1.92 -18.45
CA LEU A 62 6.39 -2.96 -17.42
C LEU A 62 4.94 -3.11 -16.93
N ARG A 63 3.97 -2.74 -17.78
CA ARG A 63 2.56 -2.67 -17.41
C ARG A 63 2.05 -4.06 -16.99
N GLY A 64 1.56 -4.18 -15.76
CA GLY A 64 1.03 -5.43 -15.21
C GLY A 64 2.08 -6.36 -14.58
N MET A 65 3.36 -6.01 -14.58
CA MET A 65 4.37 -6.78 -13.85
C MET A 65 4.39 -6.37 -12.37
N PRO A 66 4.28 -7.33 -11.43
CA PRO A 66 4.48 -7.05 -10.01
C PRO A 66 5.97 -6.77 -9.78
N LEU A 67 6.34 -5.50 -9.65
CA LEU A 67 7.73 -5.09 -9.46
C LEU A 67 8.20 -5.18 -7.99
N ASP A 68 7.28 -5.45 -7.06
CA ASP A 68 7.65 -5.73 -5.67
C ASP A 68 8.55 -6.96 -5.61
N SER A 69 9.68 -6.85 -4.91
CA SER A 69 10.65 -7.94 -4.69
C SER A 69 11.22 -8.60 -5.97
N THR A 70 11.34 -7.81 -7.04
CA THR A 70 11.91 -8.29 -8.31
C THR A 70 13.32 -7.73 -8.52
N ASP A 71 14.30 -8.61 -8.67
CA ASP A 71 15.65 -8.23 -9.10
C ASP A 71 15.73 -8.20 -10.64
N MET A 72 16.37 -7.17 -11.18
CA MET A 72 16.66 -7.08 -12.62
C MET A 72 18.01 -7.75 -12.90
N SER A 73 18.00 -8.77 -13.74
CA SER A 73 19.22 -9.44 -14.19
C SER A 73 19.34 -9.37 -15.71
N PHE A 74 20.57 -9.08 -16.17
CA PHE A 74 20.93 -9.11 -17.59
C PHE A 74 21.66 -10.44 -17.83
N ILE A 75 21.15 -11.28 -18.73
CA ILE A 75 21.83 -12.50 -19.16
C ILE A 75 22.43 -12.24 -20.54
N PHE A 76 23.75 -12.42 -20.64
CA PHE A 76 24.60 -12.08 -21.77
C PHE A 76 24.57 -10.59 -22.16
N SER A 77 25.68 -10.13 -22.73
CA SER A 77 25.97 -8.72 -23.02
C SER A 77 24.99 -8.10 -24.03
N HIS A 78 23.79 -7.71 -23.56
CA HIS A 78 22.94 -6.59 -24.01
C HIS A 78 21.52 -6.86 -24.59
N GLU A 79 20.97 -8.08 -24.62
CA GLU A 79 19.69 -8.29 -25.36
C GLU A 79 18.47 -8.79 -24.58
N VAL A 80 18.60 -9.28 -23.34
CA VAL A 80 17.42 -9.79 -22.58
C VAL A 80 17.42 -9.29 -21.13
N MET A 81 16.31 -8.67 -20.74
CA MET A 81 16.01 -8.31 -19.34
C MET A 81 15.18 -9.43 -18.70
N ILE A 82 15.70 -10.05 -17.65
CA ILE A 82 14.98 -11.07 -16.89
C ILE A 82 14.63 -10.53 -15.51
N PHE A 83 13.33 -10.52 -15.23
CA PHE A 83 12.77 -10.21 -13.92
C PHE A 83 12.72 -11.48 -13.07
N ARG A 84 13.53 -11.52 -12.01
CA ARG A 84 13.51 -12.63 -11.06
C ARG A 84 12.70 -12.22 -9.84
N VAL A 85 11.51 -12.80 -9.69
CA VAL A 85 10.71 -12.66 -8.47
C VAL A 85 11.31 -13.58 -7.40
N GLN A 86 11.82 -12.99 -6.32
CA GLN A 86 12.40 -13.76 -5.22
C GLN A 86 11.44 -13.82 -4.03
N GLN A 87 10.99 -15.03 -3.67
CA GLN A 87 10.22 -15.24 -2.44
C GLN A 87 11.17 -15.45 -1.26
N ASN A 88 11.68 -14.36 -0.67
CA ASN A 88 12.64 -14.42 0.45
C ASN A 88 12.09 -15.19 1.67
N LEU A 89 10.77 -15.18 1.87
CA LEU A 89 10.07 -15.92 2.92
C LEU A 89 9.76 -17.39 2.56
N ALA A 90 10.13 -17.87 1.36
CA ALA A 90 10.01 -19.30 1.04
C ALA A 90 11.02 -20.13 1.84
N LYS A 91 12.20 -19.55 2.11
CA LYS A 91 13.25 -20.19 2.91
C LYS A 91 12.75 -20.42 4.34
N TRP A 92 12.80 -21.67 4.78
CA TRP A 92 12.35 -22.06 6.13
C TRP A 92 13.13 -21.32 7.22
N SER A 93 14.43 -21.11 7.03
CA SER A 93 15.28 -20.32 7.94
C SER A 93 14.80 -18.88 8.10
N SER A 94 14.45 -18.21 7.00
CA SER A 94 13.91 -16.83 7.03
C SER A 94 12.58 -16.76 7.80
N ARG A 95 11.70 -17.74 7.61
CA ARG A 95 10.43 -17.83 8.35
C ARG A 95 10.64 -18.03 9.84
N ILE A 96 11.60 -18.87 10.25
CA ILE A 96 11.94 -19.05 11.66
C ILE A 96 12.50 -17.76 12.25
N LEU A 97 13.46 -17.13 11.57
CA LEU A 97 14.06 -15.89 12.07
C LEU A 97 13.01 -14.79 12.23
N LYS A 98 12.13 -14.63 11.23
CA LYS A 98 10.99 -13.71 11.31
C LYS A 98 10.07 -14.06 12.48
N ARG A 99 9.77 -15.35 12.67
CA ARG A 99 8.90 -15.80 13.77
C ARG A 99 9.53 -15.52 15.13
N LEU A 100 10.82 -15.75 15.29
CA LEU A 100 11.56 -15.45 16.51
C LEU A 100 11.55 -13.95 16.78
N PHE A 101 11.83 -13.14 15.76
CA PHE A 101 11.75 -11.68 15.85
C PHE A 101 10.35 -11.21 16.27
N ASP A 102 9.29 -11.77 15.67
CA ASP A 102 7.91 -11.43 16.00
C ASP A 102 7.56 -11.79 17.44
N ILE A 103 7.98 -12.96 17.93
CA ILE A 103 7.73 -13.39 19.31
C ILE A 103 8.49 -12.49 20.29
N VAL A 104 9.79 -12.28 20.08
CA VAL A 104 10.62 -11.47 20.97
C VAL A 104 10.13 -10.02 20.98
N GLY A 105 9.92 -9.42 19.81
CA GLY A 105 9.44 -8.05 19.69
C GLY A 105 8.07 -7.84 20.32
N SER A 106 7.09 -8.72 20.03
CA SER A 106 5.75 -8.59 20.63
C SER A 106 5.77 -8.81 22.14
N LEU A 107 6.56 -9.76 22.65
CA LEU A 107 6.70 -10.00 24.08
C LEU A 107 7.33 -8.81 24.81
N SER A 108 8.41 -8.23 24.25
CA SER A 108 9.05 -7.03 24.80
C SER A 108 8.08 -5.85 24.88
N ILE A 109 7.29 -5.61 23.82
CA ILE A 109 6.31 -4.52 23.79
C ILE A 109 5.19 -4.78 24.80
N ILE A 110 4.67 -6.01 24.89
CA ILE A 110 3.63 -6.39 25.85
C ILE A 110 4.13 -6.16 27.29
N LEU A 111 5.36 -6.58 27.61
CA LEU A 111 5.91 -6.42 28.95
C LEU A 111 6.07 -4.93 29.30
N MET A 112 6.64 -4.15 28.39
CA MET A 112 6.84 -2.70 28.56
C MET A 112 5.52 -1.94 28.71
N LEU A 113 4.50 -2.29 27.91
CA LEU A 113 3.19 -1.64 27.92
C LEU A 113 2.18 -2.30 28.86
N SER A 114 2.56 -3.34 29.60
CA SER A 114 1.67 -4.08 30.50
C SER A 114 0.91 -3.19 31.49
N PRO A 115 1.49 -2.13 32.11
CA PRO A 115 0.75 -1.26 33.02
C PRO A 115 -0.35 -0.48 32.27
N ALA A 116 -0.04 0.01 31.08
CA ALA A 116 -0.98 0.75 30.23
C ALA A 116 -2.12 -0.16 29.72
N LEU A 117 -1.80 -1.39 29.29
CA LEU A 117 -2.80 -2.38 28.87
C LEU A 117 -3.80 -2.70 29.99
N ILE A 118 -3.32 -2.90 31.21
CA ILE A 118 -4.17 -3.15 32.37
C ILE A 118 -5.04 -1.93 32.69
N TYR A 119 -4.46 -0.72 32.64
CA TYR A 119 -5.20 0.52 32.87
C TYR A 119 -6.33 0.72 31.86
N ILE A 120 -6.02 0.60 30.56
CA ILE A 120 -7.00 0.69 29.47
C ILE A 120 -8.07 -0.39 29.63
N SER A 121 -7.66 -1.62 29.96
CA SER A 121 -8.58 -2.74 30.17
C SER A 121 -9.59 -2.44 31.29
N ARG A 122 -9.15 -1.86 32.41
CA ARG A 122 -10.05 -1.43 33.49
C ARG A 122 -11.01 -0.35 33.04
N LYS A 123 -10.53 0.67 32.31
CA LYS A 123 -11.36 1.77 31.79
C LYS A 123 -12.43 1.28 30.82
N VAL A 124 -12.08 0.38 29.91
CA VAL A 124 -13.05 -0.19 28.96
C VAL A 124 -14.07 -1.08 29.67
N LYS A 125 -13.68 -1.79 30.74
CA LYS A 125 -14.57 -2.66 31.52
C LYS A 125 -15.61 -1.89 32.35
N GLN A 126 -15.39 -0.59 32.62
CA GLN A 126 -16.34 0.24 33.37
C GLN A 126 -17.70 0.35 32.70
N ASP A 127 -17.75 0.27 31.36
CA ASP A 127 -19.00 0.31 30.58
C ASP A 127 -19.75 -1.05 30.57
N GLY A 128 -19.31 -2.05 31.36
CA GLY A 128 -19.88 -3.40 31.44
C GLY A 128 -19.46 -4.30 30.27
N GLY A 129 -19.47 -5.64 30.42
CA GLY A 129 -19.17 -6.59 29.33
C GLY A 129 -17.67 -6.82 29.00
N PRO A 130 -17.35 -7.51 27.88
CA PRO A 130 -16.00 -7.94 27.55
C PRO A 130 -15.08 -6.80 27.06
N THR A 131 -13.88 -6.72 27.64
CA THR A 131 -12.88 -5.69 27.28
C THR A 131 -12.28 -5.88 25.89
N ILE A 132 -12.06 -7.12 25.48
CA ILE A 132 -11.42 -7.46 24.21
C ILE A 132 -12.47 -8.00 23.24
N TYR A 133 -12.47 -7.46 22.04
CA TYR A 133 -13.30 -7.88 20.92
C TYR A 133 -12.42 -8.48 19.81
N GLY A 134 -12.89 -9.53 19.15
CA GLY A 134 -12.17 -10.19 18.07
C GLY A 134 -12.88 -10.02 16.72
N HIS A 135 -12.32 -9.22 15.82
CA HIS A 135 -12.83 -9.05 14.45
C HIS A 135 -12.22 -10.12 13.55
N GLU A 136 -13.06 -10.89 12.85
CA GLU A 136 -12.61 -11.89 11.89
C GLU A 136 -11.87 -11.24 10.70
N ARG A 137 -10.68 -11.76 10.39
CA ARG A 137 -9.82 -11.32 9.30
C ARG A 137 -9.20 -12.54 8.62
N ILE A 138 -8.91 -12.43 7.32
CA ILE A 138 -8.21 -13.48 6.57
C ILE A 138 -6.72 -13.41 6.88
N GLY A 139 -6.17 -14.51 7.40
CA GLY A 139 -4.78 -14.66 7.75
C GLY A 139 -3.99 -15.52 6.76
N LYS A 140 -2.88 -16.08 7.24
CA LYS A 140 -1.96 -16.89 6.44
C LYS A 140 -2.66 -18.10 5.80
N GLY A 141 -2.48 -18.25 4.49
CA GLY A 141 -3.07 -19.35 3.72
C GLY A 141 -4.60 -19.30 3.62
N GLY A 142 -5.19 -18.10 3.72
CA GLY A 142 -6.63 -17.90 3.59
C GLY A 142 -7.44 -18.27 4.84
N LYS A 143 -6.80 -18.68 5.94
CA LYS A 143 -7.49 -19.10 7.16
C LYS A 143 -8.00 -17.87 7.94
N PRO A 144 -9.28 -17.82 8.33
CA PRO A 144 -9.78 -16.73 9.17
C PRO A 144 -9.18 -16.79 10.58
N PHE A 145 -8.93 -15.63 11.17
CA PHE A 145 -8.53 -15.49 12.57
C PHE A 145 -9.20 -14.26 13.20
N LYS A 146 -9.33 -14.29 14.53
CA LYS A 146 -9.87 -13.16 15.30
C LYS A 146 -8.75 -12.16 15.60
N CYS A 147 -8.77 -11.02 14.92
CA CYS A 147 -7.93 -9.85 15.19
C CYS A 147 -8.44 -9.15 16.47
N LEU A 148 -7.67 -9.23 17.54
CA LEU A 148 -8.04 -8.77 18.87
C LEU A 148 -7.87 -7.26 18.98
N LYS A 149 -8.88 -6.59 19.53
CA LYS A 149 -8.87 -5.15 19.80
C LYS A 149 -9.52 -4.86 21.14
N PHE A 150 -9.19 -3.73 21.76
CA PHE A 150 -10.01 -3.23 22.85
C PHE A 150 -11.36 -2.79 22.30
N ARG A 151 -12.41 -3.11 23.04
CA ARG A 151 -13.76 -2.67 22.71
C ARG A 151 -13.83 -1.15 22.81
N SER A 152 -14.22 -0.52 21.69
CA SER A 152 -14.41 0.93 21.58
C SER A 152 -15.88 1.34 21.45
N MET A 153 -16.79 0.36 21.35
CA MET A 153 -18.23 0.58 21.21
C MET A 153 -18.99 0.09 22.46
N VAL A 154 -20.16 0.68 22.70
CA VAL A 154 -21.12 0.22 23.73
C VAL A 154 -21.61 -1.20 23.44
N ILE A 155 -22.08 -1.91 24.47
CA ILE A 155 -22.51 -3.31 24.34
C ILE A 155 -23.70 -3.43 23.38
N ASN A 156 -24.68 -2.53 23.53
CA ASN A 156 -25.89 -2.43 22.72
C ASN A 156 -25.68 -1.61 21.43
N SER A 157 -24.49 -1.74 20.81
CA SER A 157 -24.13 -0.93 19.63
C SER A 157 -25.03 -1.15 18.42
N LYS A 158 -25.67 -2.32 18.30
CA LYS A 158 -26.59 -2.63 17.21
C LYS A 158 -27.92 -1.92 17.41
N GLU A 159 -28.47 -1.99 18.61
CA GLU A 159 -29.73 -1.36 19.00
C GLU A 159 -29.61 0.17 18.87
N VAL A 160 -28.50 0.74 19.34
CA VAL A 160 -28.21 2.18 19.21
C VAL A 160 -28.08 2.60 17.74
N LEU A 161 -27.54 1.73 16.86
CA LEU A 161 -27.49 2.01 15.43
C LEU A 161 -28.90 2.04 14.84
N GLU A 162 -29.70 1.01 15.12
CA GLU A 162 -31.05 0.87 14.56
C GLU A 162 -31.95 2.03 15.00
N GLU A 163 -31.90 2.43 16.27
CA GLU A 163 -32.64 3.57 16.80
C GLU A 163 -32.20 4.89 16.16
N LEU A 164 -30.90 5.09 15.93
CA LEU A 164 -30.37 6.29 15.28
C LEU A 164 -30.81 6.37 13.80
N LEU A 165 -30.72 5.25 13.06
CA LEU A 165 -31.12 5.21 11.65
C LEU A 165 -32.63 5.36 11.47
N ALA A 166 -33.43 4.95 12.46
CA ALA A 166 -34.87 5.13 12.47
C ALA A 166 -35.29 6.57 12.83
N SER A 167 -34.54 7.25 13.70
CA SER A 167 -34.88 8.59 14.20
C SER A 167 -34.22 9.73 13.42
N ASN A 168 -33.14 9.48 12.68
CA ASN A 168 -32.37 10.51 11.98
C ASN A 168 -32.09 10.14 10.52
N GLU A 169 -32.76 10.85 9.61
CA GLU A 169 -32.68 10.62 8.17
C GLU A 169 -31.33 11.03 7.55
N ASP A 170 -30.66 12.05 8.10
CA ASP A 170 -29.33 12.47 7.64
C ASP A 170 -28.25 11.44 8.02
N ALA A 171 -28.34 10.90 9.25
CA ALA A 171 -27.47 9.81 9.68
C ALA A 171 -27.67 8.54 8.84
N ARG A 172 -28.91 8.27 8.41
CA ARG A 172 -29.22 7.17 7.49
C ARG A 172 -28.56 7.34 6.13
N LYS A 173 -28.70 8.51 5.51
CA LYS A 173 -28.05 8.82 4.22
C LYS A 173 -26.53 8.70 4.31
N GLU A 174 -25.92 9.18 5.39
CA GLU A 174 -24.48 9.07 5.62
C GLU A 174 -24.03 7.60 5.75
N TRP A 175 -24.78 6.80 6.51
CA TRP A 175 -24.53 5.38 6.70
C TRP A 175 -24.67 4.58 5.40
N GLU A 176 -25.69 4.84 4.59
CA GLU A 176 -25.89 4.17 3.30
C GLU A 176 -24.78 4.50 2.30
N ALA A 177 -24.26 5.73 2.32
CA ALA A 177 -23.19 6.15 1.43
C ALA A 177 -21.81 5.58 1.82
N THR A 178 -21.51 5.47 3.12
CA THR A 178 -20.14 5.24 3.59
C THR A 178 -19.97 4.11 4.60
N PHE A 179 -21.07 3.54 5.12
CA PHE A 179 -21.10 2.62 6.26
C PHE A 179 -20.34 3.15 7.49
N LYS A 180 -20.26 4.48 7.64
CA LYS A 180 -19.60 5.19 8.74
C LYS A 180 -20.42 6.42 9.11
N LEU A 181 -20.37 6.79 10.39
CA LEU A 181 -20.98 8.02 10.91
C LEU A 181 -19.84 8.92 11.42
N LYS A 182 -19.88 10.21 11.10
CA LYS A 182 -18.91 11.19 11.64
C LYS A 182 -18.97 11.29 13.16
N ASN A 183 -20.19 11.40 13.70
CA ASN A 183 -20.47 11.43 15.13
C ASN A 183 -21.23 10.17 15.52
N ASP A 184 -20.50 9.08 15.73
CA ASP A 184 -21.08 7.78 16.03
C ASP A 184 -21.38 7.64 17.55
N PRO A 185 -22.68 7.64 17.96
CA PRO A 185 -23.06 7.55 19.38
C PRO A 185 -22.73 6.19 19.99
N ARG A 186 -22.40 5.18 19.17
CA ARG A 186 -22.01 3.86 19.65
C ARG A 186 -20.61 3.86 20.25
N ILE A 187 -19.77 4.85 19.92
CA ILE A 187 -18.39 4.92 20.40
C ILE A 187 -18.37 5.50 21.81
N THR A 188 -17.74 4.80 22.75
CA THR A 188 -17.62 5.28 24.13
C THR A 188 -16.59 6.42 24.23
N LYS A 189 -16.64 7.25 25.28
CA LYS A 189 -15.66 8.35 25.46
C LYS A 189 -14.21 7.83 25.45
N ILE A 190 -13.97 6.71 26.15
CA ILE A 190 -12.68 6.01 26.12
C ILE A 190 -12.41 5.40 24.74
N GLY A 191 -13.42 4.81 24.10
CA GLY A 191 -13.33 4.25 22.75
C GLY A 191 -12.87 5.26 21.70
N ASN A 192 -13.36 6.51 21.77
CA ASN A 192 -12.93 7.59 20.89
C ASN A 192 -11.44 7.92 21.07
N PHE A 193 -10.98 7.99 22.34
CA PHE A 193 -9.56 8.17 22.65
C PHE A 193 -8.71 7.01 22.11
N LEU A 194 -9.15 5.76 22.33
CA LEU A 194 -8.44 4.56 21.87
C LEU A 194 -8.31 4.53 20.34
N ARG A 195 -9.38 4.83 19.59
CA ARG A 195 -9.36 4.88 18.13
C ARG A 195 -8.46 5.99 17.60
N ARG A 196 -8.49 7.17 18.21
CA ARG A 196 -7.66 8.31 17.80
C ARG A 196 -6.17 8.05 18.00
N THR A 197 -5.83 7.28 19.03
CA THR A 197 -4.44 6.94 19.38
C THR A 197 -4.00 5.57 18.85
N SER A 198 -4.89 4.85 18.16
CA SER A 198 -4.71 3.43 17.75
C SER A 198 -4.37 2.49 18.91
N LEU A 199 -4.64 2.89 20.15
CA LEU A 199 -4.40 2.07 21.33
C LEU A 199 -5.40 0.90 21.43
N ASP A 200 -6.53 0.96 20.72
CA ASP A 200 -7.45 -0.16 20.60
C ASP A 200 -6.82 -1.38 19.93
N GLU A 201 -5.74 -1.20 19.16
CA GLU A 201 -5.07 -2.25 18.42
C GLU A 201 -3.99 -2.99 19.22
N LEU A 202 -3.60 -2.51 20.40
CA LEU A 202 -2.55 -3.16 21.19
C LEU A 202 -2.81 -4.64 21.53
N PRO A 203 -4.05 -5.12 21.72
CA PRO A 203 -4.32 -6.54 21.90
C PRO A 203 -3.92 -7.42 20.70
N GLN A 204 -3.71 -6.83 19.51
CA GLN A 204 -3.18 -7.56 18.35
C GLN A 204 -1.77 -8.12 18.58
N LEU A 205 -1.01 -7.59 19.54
CA LEU A 205 0.29 -8.16 19.92
C LEU A 205 0.15 -9.61 20.41
N PHE A 206 -0.98 -9.97 21.03
CA PHE A 206 -1.26 -11.36 21.40
C PHE A 206 -1.57 -12.23 20.16
N ASN A 207 -2.13 -11.65 19.09
CA ASN A 207 -2.24 -12.36 17.81
C ASN A 207 -0.86 -12.64 17.21
N VAL A 208 0.05 -11.66 17.29
CA VAL A 208 1.44 -11.85 16.86
C VAL A 208 2.08 -13.00 17.64
N LEU A 209 1.92 -13.08 18.95
CA LEU A 209 2.41 -14.21 19.75
C LEU A 209 1.78 -15.55 19.36
N LYS A 210 0.50 -15.57 18.99
CA LYS A 210 -0.20 -16.79 18.54
C LYS A 210 0.30 -17.29 17.18
N GLY A 211 0.63 -16.37 16.28
CA GLY A 211 1.14 -16.64 14.93
C GLY A 211 0.07 -16.67 13.84
#